data_AF-A0A1H7AVD6-F1
#
_entry.id   AF-A0A1H7AVD6-F1
#
_cell.length_a   1.000
_cell.length_b   1.000
_cell.length_c   1.000
_cell.angle_alpha   90.00
_cell.angle_beta   90.00
_cell.angle_gamma   90.00
#
_symmetry.space_group_name_H-M   'P 1'
#
loop_
_entity.id
_entity.type
_entity.pdbx_description
1 polymer ?
#
loop_
_entity_poly.entity_id
_entity_poly.type
_entity_poly.pdbx_seq_one_letter_code
_entity_poly.pdbx_strand_id
1 'polypeptide(L)'
;MRTKPGCASSCRWPTAFPHTPPSDIIGRLERKAFAEALARWMQDSLPSLDARYIALDGKLLRGSRQNGSAVHLMSALATEARQVPAQHKVPGKANEITALPDLMKQVDLRGAAIGIDAIGHQ
;
A
#
# COMPACT_ATOMS: atom_id res chain seq x y z
N MET A 1 30.51 -18.52 14.70
CA MET A 1 30.87 -18.46 13.28
C MET A 1 29.60 -18.49 12.42
N ARG A 2 29.15 -17.34 11.93
CA ARG A 2 28.19 -17.22 10.81
C ARG A 2 28.52 -15.90 10.11
N THR A 3 29.13 -16.01 8.94
CA THR A 3 29.50 -14.90 8.07
C THR A 3 28.23 -14.39 7.37
N LYS A 4 27.93 -13.09 7.50
CA LYS A 4 26.96 -12.41 6.64
C LYS A 4 27.62 -12.21 5.26
N PRO A 5 26.98 -12.59 4.14
CA PRO A 5 27.50 -12.26 2.82
C PRO A 5 27.24 -10.78 2.51
N GLY A 6 28.18 -10.18 1.77
CA GLY A 6 28.36 -8.75 1.64
C GLY A 6 27.23 -8.00 0.94
N CYS A 7 26.92 -6.83 1.49
CA CYS A 7 26.24 -5.77 0.75
C CYS A 7 27.32 -4.91 0.08
N ALA A 8 27.25 -4.83 -1.25
CA ALA A 8 28.19 -4.15 -2.10
C ALA A 8 28.36 -2.67 -1.71
N SER A 9 29.63 -2.26 -1.72
CA SER A 9 30.13 -0.93 -1.44
C SER A 9 29.85 0.03 -2.60
N SER A 10 28.74 0.78 -2.57
CA SER A 10 28.59 2.01 -3.37
C SER A 10 27.36 2.86 -3.02
N CYS A 11 27.19 3.24 -1.74
CA CYS A 11 26.36 4.39 -1.37
C CYS A 11 26.96 5.02 -0.10
N ARG A 12 28.08 5.72 -0.26
CA ARG A 12 28.72 6.45 0.85
C ARG A 12 28.17 7.88 0.82
N TRP A 13 27.05 8.10 1.51
CA TRP A 13 26.56 9.46 1.77
C TRP A 13 27.54 10.17 2.72
N PRO A 14 27.89 11.45 2.49
CA PRO A 14 28.82 12.16 3.37
C PRO A 14 28.19 12.31 4.77
N THR A 15 28.76 11.65 5.77
CA THR A 15 28.31 11.68 7.15
C THR A 15 28.77 12.98 7.83
N ALA A 16 27.88 13.96 7.92
CA ALA A 16 28.08 15.15 8.77
C ALA A 16 26.97 15.36 9.82
N PHE A 17 26.00 14.45 9.93
CA PHE A 17 24.95 14.51 10.95
C PHE A 17 24.53 13.09 11.37
N PRO A 18 24.30 12.81 12.66
CA PRO A 18 23.71 11.55 13.11
C PRO A 18 22.23 11.54 12.73
N HIS A 19 21.92 11.26 11.47
CA HIS A 19 20.55 11.06 11.04
C HIS A 19 20.16 9.61 11.29
N THR A 20 19.15 9.40 12.13
CA THR A 20 18.44 8.12 12.15
C THR A 20 17.74 7.97 10.79
N PRO A 21 18.01 6.91 10.01
CA PRO A 21 17.32 6.67 8.75
C PRO A 21 15.80 6.61 8.97
N PRO A 22 14.96 7.14 8.05
CA PRO A 22 13.51 7.03 8.17
C PRO A 22 13.03 5.57 8.36
N SER A 23 13.74 4.60 7.79
CA SER A 23 13.45 3.17 7.99
C SER A 23 13.53 2.73 9.45
N ASP A 24 14.46 3.30 10.22
CA ASP A 24 14.67 2.95 11.63
C ASP A 24 13.60 3.59 12.51
N ILE A 25 13.13 4.78 12.14
CA ILE A 25 12.03 5.47 12.83
C ILE A 25 10.70 4.78 12.53
N ILE A 26 10.39 4.57 11.24
CA ILE A 26 9.16 3.94 10.78
C ILE A 26 9.10 2.48 11.25
N GLY A 27 10.24 1.77 11.26
CA GLY A 27 10.33 0.38 11.71
C GLY A 27 10.01 0.17 13.19
N ARG A 28 10.01 1.23 14.00
CA ARG A 28 9.63 1.19 15.42
C ARG A 28 8.13 1.36 15.65
N LEU A 29 7.37 1.80 14.64
CA LEU A 29 5.92 1.99 14.75
C LEU A 29 5.21 0.63 14.86
N GLU A 30 4.19 0.58 15.72
CA GLU A 30 3.28 -0.57 15.72
C GLU A 30 2.51 -0.57 14.39
N ARG A 31 2.65 -1.66 13.64
CA ARG A 31 2.23 -1.71 12.23
C ARG A 31 0.71 -1.55 12.08
N LYS A 32 -0.08 -2.16 12.95
CA LYS A 32 -1.54 -2.17 12.83
C LYS A 32 -2.11 -0.80 13.17
N ALA A 33 -1.71 -0.23 14.31
CA ALA A 33 -2.11 1.09 14.76
C ALA A 33 -1.69 2.18 13.77
N PHE A 34 -0.48 2.08 13.20
CA PHE A 34 -0.05 3.02 12.16
C PHE A 34 -0.91 2.90 10.90
N ALA A 35 -1.19 1.69 10.43
CA ALA A 35 -2.04 1.48 9.25
C ALA A 35 -3.46 2.02 9.48
N GLU A 36 -4.05 1.77 10.65
CA GLU A 36 -5.38 2.28 11.02
C GLU A 36 -5.41 3.81 11.11
N ALA A 37 -4.41 4.41 11.76
CA ALA A 37 -4.31 5.87 11.86
C ALA A 37 -4.09 6.54 10.50
N LEU A 38 -3.25 5.96 9.65
CA LEU A 38 -3.00 6.45 8.30
C LEU A 38 -4.25 6.34 7.42
N ALA A 39 -4.93 5.19 7.44
CA ALA A 39 -6.17 4.99 6.69
C ALA A 39 -7.25 6.00 7.11
N ARG A 40 -7.44 6.17 8.42
CA ARG A 40 -8.36 7.17 8.96
C ARG A 40 -7.99 8.59 8.51
N TRP A 41 -6.73 8.97 8.60
CA TRP A 41 -6.29 10.30 8.15
C TRP A 41 -6.56 10.53 6.66
N MET A 42 -6.27 9.53 5.81
CA MET A 42 -6.57 9.62 4.37
C MET A 42 -8.06 9.81 4.13
N GLN A 43 -8.92 9.06 4.82
CA GLN A 43 -10.37 9.16 4.69
C GLN A 43 -10.92 10.50 5.20
N ASP A 44 -10.45 10.96 6.36
CA ASP A 44 -10.87 12.25 6.95
C ASP A 44 -10.45 13.44 6.06
N SER A 45 -9.35 13.29 5.30
CA SER A 45 -8.85 14.31 4.37
C SER A 45 -9.38 14.17 2.93
N LEU A 46 -10.18 13.13 2.65
CA LEU A 46 -10.66 12.85 1.30
C LEU A 46 -11.77 13.85 0.93
N PRO A 47 -11.63 14.60 -0.17
CA PRO A 47 -12.72 15.45 -0.66
C PRO A 47 -13.91 14.59 -1.12
N SER A 48 -15.10 15.17 -1.24
CA SER A 48 -16.26 14.47 -1.84
C SER A 48 -15.87 13.83 -3.16
N LEU A 49 -16.26 12.58 -3.36
CA LEU A 49 -16.00 11.81 -4.57
C LEU A 49 -17.08 11.99 -5.66
N ASP A 50 -18.05 12.89 -5.44
CA ASP A 50 -19.08 13.19 -6.45
C ASP A 50 -18.45 13.57 -7.79
N ALA A 51 -18.83 12.84 -8.84
CA ALA A 51 -18.32 12.99 -10.20
C ALA A 51 -16.80 12.81 -10.36
N ARG A 52 -16.12 12.18 -9.38
CA ARG A 52 -14.68 11.89 -9.44
C ARG A 52 -14.41 10.44 -9.84
N TYR A 53 -13.19 10.19 -10.31
CA TYR A 53 -12.74 8.85 -10.69
C TYR A 53 -11.93 8.15 -9.59
N ILE A 54 -12.27 6.89 -9.34
CA ILE A 54 -11.56 6.00 -8.41
C ILE A 54 -10.99 4.82 -9.20
N ALA A 55 -9.66 4.67 -9.19
CA ALA A 55 -8.99 3.52 -9.79
C ALA A 55 -8.76 2.44 -8.73
N LEU A 56 -9.24 1.23 -9.00
CA LEU A 56 -9.02 0.03 -8.19
C LEU A 56 -7.98 -0.84 -8.88
N ASP A 57 -6.90 -1.15 -8.18
CA ASP A 57 -5.74 -1.84 -8.76
C ASP A 57 -5.10 -2.83 -7.78
N GLY A 58 -4.65 -3.97 -8.31
CA GLY A 58 -3.96 -5.04 -7.60
C GLY A 58 -2.45 -4.98 -7.80
N LYS A 59 -1.67 -4.92 -6.72
CA LYS A 59 -0.20 -4.89 -6.78
C LYS A 59 0.43 -5.97 -5.92
N LEU A 60 1.42 -6.65 -6.49
CA LEU A 60 2.36 -7.47 -5.75
C LEU A 60 3.50 -6.59 -5.21
N LEU A 61 3.62 -6.52 -3.88
CA LEU A 61 4.64 -5.69 -3.25
C LEU A 61 6.02 -6.30 -3.41
N ARG A 62 6.89 -5.63 -4.17
CA ARG A 62 8.30 -6.02 -4.33
C ARG A 62 9.00 -6.03 -2.98
N GLY A 63 9.78 -7.09 -2.71
CA GLY A 63 10.52 -7.25 -1.45
C GLY A 63 9.69 -7.73 -0.26
N SER A 64 8.39 -7.95 -0.42
CA SER A 64 7.50 -8.44 0.65
C SER A 64 7.51 -9.97 0.83
N ARG A 65 8.29 -10.69 0.01
CA ARG A 65 8.24 -12.15 -0.03
C ARG A 65 8.72 -12.75 1.29
N GLN A 66 7.82 -13.44 1.99
CA GLN A 66 8.11 -14.22 3.18
C GLN A 66 7.56 -15.64 2.98
N ASN A 67 8.37 -16.65 3.32
CA ASN A 67 8.02 -18.06 3.20
C ASN A 67 7.45 -18.44 1.82
N GLY A 68 8.01 -17.87 0.74
CA GLY A 68 7.60 -18.17 -0.63
C GLY A 68 6.36 -17.43 -1.13
N SER A 69 5.68 -16.62 -0.31
CA SER A 69 4.52 -15.81 -0.72
C SER A 69 4.83 -14.32 -0.67
N ALA A 70 4.46 -13.58 -1.72
CA ALA A 70 4.52 -12.11 -1.72
C ALA A 70 3.17 -11.55 -1.22
N VAL A 71 3.20 -10.35 -0.65
CA VAL A 71 1.98 -9.63 -0.28
C VAL A 71 1.33 -9.10 -1.55
N HIS A 72 0.10 -9.53 -1.77
CA HIS A 72 -0.78 -9.00 -2.80
C HIS A 72 -1.76 -8.01 -2.17
N LEU A 73 -1.83 -6.79 -2.71
CA LEU A 73 -2.58 -5.68 -2.16
C LEU A 73 -3.49 -5.07 -3.23
N MET A 74 -4.78 -4.98 -2.95
CA MET A 74 -5.72 -4.14 -3.69
C MET A 74 -5.71 -2.73 -3.11
N SER A 75 -5.71 -1.70 -3.96
CA SER A 75 -5.74 -0.30 -3.55
C SER A 75 -6.85 0.45 -4.25
N ALA A 76 -7.50 1.38 -3.54
CA ALA A 76 -8.40 2.36 -4.13
C ALA A 76 -7.67 3.70 -4.22
N LEU A 77 -7.48 4.23 -5.43
CA LEU A 77 -6.82 5.50 -5.70
C LEU A 77 -7.86 6.53 -6.16
N ALA A 78 -8.08 7.58 -5.35
CA ALA A 78 -8.79 8.78 -5.76
C ALA A 78 -7.86 9.60 -6.65
N THR A 79 -8.00 9.44 -7.97
CA THR A 79 -7.01 9.90 -8.95
C THR A 79 -6.81 11.41 -8.92
N GLU A 80 -7.90 12.16 -8.79
CA GLU A 80 -7.87 13.63 -8.70
C GLU A 80 -7.26 14.12 -7.38
N ALA A 81 -7.61 13.49 -6.26
CA ALA A 81 -7.09 13.83 -4.94
C ALA A 81 -5.64 13.34 -4.74
N ARG A 82 -5.17 12.41 -5.58
CA ARG A 82 -3.88 11.70 -5.46
C ARG A 82 -3.72 11.01 -4.11
N GLN A 83 -4.82 10.47 -3.59
CA GLN A 83 -4.89 9.82 -2.28
C GLN A 83 -5.32 8.36 -2.44
N VAL A 84 -4.82 7.51 -1.55
CA VAL A 84 -5.22 6.11 -1.45
C VAL A 84 -6.04 5.92 -0.17
N PRO A 85 -7.37 6.20 -0.19
CA PRO A 85 -8.21 6.15 1.01
C PRO A 85 -8.43 4.75 1.58
N ALA A 86 -8.18 3.69 0.80
CA ALA A 86 -8.23 2.33 1.30
C ALA A 86 -7.29 1.39 0.56
N GLN A 87 -6.82 0.39 1.29
CA GLN A 87 -6.06 -0.73 0.77
C GLN A 87 -6.48 -2.02 1.48
N HIS A 88 -6.55 -3.11 0.73
CA HIS A 88 -6.98 -4.41 1.23
C HIS A 88 -6.01 -5.50 0.78
N LYS A 89 -5.52 -6.31 1.73
CA LYS A 89 -4.64 -7.44 1.40
C LYS A 89 -5.46 -8.55 0.76
N VAL A 90 -5.06 -9.02 -0.42
CA VAL A 90 -5.68 -10.18 -1.06
C VAL A 90 -5.26 -11.44 -0.29
N PRO A 91 -6.21 -12.26 0.18
CA PRO A 91 -5.90 -13.54 0.82
C PRO A 91 -5.16 -14.48 -0.14
N GLY A 92 -4.20 -15.27 0.34
CA GLY A 92 -3.18 -15.94 -0.49
C GLY A 92 -3.65 -16.56 -1.81
N LYS A 93 -4.53 -17.58 -1.77
CA LYS A 93 -5.08 -18.23 -2.99
C LYS A 93 -6.29 -17.51 -3.59
N ALA A 94 -6.76 -16.45 -2.93
CA ALA A 94 -7.88 -15.66 -3.41
C ALA A 94 -7.40 -14.75 -4.55
N ASN A 95 -8.32 -14.37 -5.41
CA ASN A 95 -8.04 -13.48 -6.53
C ASN A 95 -8.48 -12.04 -6.20
N GLU A 96 -8.02 -11.08 -7.00
CA GLU A 96 -8.37 -9.66 -6.87
C GLU A 96 -9.89 -9.45 -6.91
N ILE A 97 -10.60 -10.25 -7.71
CA ILE A 97 -12.07 -10.25 -7.84
C ILE A 97 -12.73 -10.47 -6.49
N THR A 98 -12.27 -11.45 -5.72
CA THR A 98 -12.83 -11.77 -4.40
C THR A 98 -12.46 -10.76 -3.32
N ALA A 99 -11.34 -10.04 -3.46
CA ALA A 99 -10.93 -9.00 -2.52
C ALA A 99 -11.59 -7.64 -2.79
N LEU A 100 -12.10 -7.43 -4.01
CA LEU A 100 -12.73 -6.19 -4.43
C LEU A 100 -13.91 -5.75 -3.54
N PRO A 101 -14.88 -6.62 -3.18
CA PRO A 101 -16.00 -6.21 -2.33
C PRO A 101 -15.55 -5.74 -0.95
N ASP A 102 -14.49 -6.34 -0.39
CA ASP A 102 -13.98 -5.97 0.92
C ASP A 102 -13.21 -4.65 0.89
N LEU A 103 -12.53 -4.34 -0.22
CA LEU A 103 -11.98 -3.00 -0.45
C LEU A 103 -13.08 -1.94 -0.58
N MET A 104 -14.12 -2.21 -1.37
CA MET A 104 -15.21 -1.24 -1.61
C MET A 104 -15.99 -0.86 -0.36
N LYS A 105 -16.09 -1.76 0.63
CA LYS A 105 -16.72 -1.47 1.93
C LYS A 105 -15.95 -0.45 2.79
N GLN A 106 -14.68 -0.19 2.47
CA GLN A 106 -13.80 0.66 3.28
C GLN A 106 -13.85 2.14 2.88
N VAL A 107 -14.46 2.48 1.73
CA VAL A 107 -14.53 3.84 1.20
C VAL A 107 -15.96 4.14 0.79
N ASP A 108 -16.42 5.35 1.06
CA ASP A 108 -17.70 5.82 0.51
C ASP A 108 -17.52 6.18 -0.97
N LEU A 109 -17.97 5.29 -1.86
CA LEU A 109 -17.83 5.41 -3.31
C LEU A 109 -19.05 6.05 -3.99
N ARG A 110 -19.99 6.61 -3.23
CA ARG A 110 -21.20 7.22 -3.80
C ARG A 110 -20.82 8.38 -4.72
N GLY A 111 -21.47 8.43 -5.89
CA GLY A 111 -21.23 9.45 -6.90
C GLY A 111 -19.92 9.32 -7.68
N ALA A 112 -19.05 8.36 -7.34
CA ALA A 112 -17.77 8.15 -8.01
C ALA A 112 -17.91 7.24 -9.25
N ALA A 113 -17.15 7.55 -10.29
CA ALA A 113 -16.91 6.63 -11.40
C ALA A 113 -15.76 5.68 -11.01
N ILE A 114 -16.01 4.36 -11.08
CA ILE A 114 -15.03 3.35 -10.67
C ILE A 114 -14.41 2.73 -11.93
N GLY A 115 -13.08 2.74 -11.98
CA GLY A 115 -12.31 1.92 -12.90
C GLY A 115 -11.61 0.80 -12.17
N ILE A 116 -11.54 -0.35 -12.81
CA ILE A 116 -10.79 -1.51 -12.31
C ILE A 116 -9.88 -1.92 -13.45
N ASP A 117 -8.60 -2.20 -13.15
CA ASP A 117 -7.72 -2.75 -14.17
C ASP A 117 -8.33 -4.05 -14.73
N ALA A 118 -8.23 -4.23 -16.04
CA ALA A 118 -8.89 -5.31 -16.73
C ALA A 118 -8.33 -6.65 -16.23
N ILE A 119 -9.13 -7.35 -15.42
CA ILE A 119 -8.90 -8.74 -14.98
C ILE A 119 -8.51 -9.57 -16.22
N GLY A 120 -7.22 -9.77 -16.48
CA GLY A 120 -6.81 -10.41 -17.73
C GLY A 120 -5.33 -10.39 -18.14
N HIS A 121 -4.38 -9.93 -17.33
CA HIS A 121 -2.96 -10.12 -17.65
C HIS A 121 -2.12 -10.53 -16.44
N GLN A 122 -2.20 -11.82 -16.11
CA GLN A 122 -1.23 -12.56 -15.32
C GLN A 122 -0.69 -13.72 -16.16
#